data_AF-A0A1H0HBQ0-F1
#
_entry.id   AF-A0A1H0HBQ0-F1
#
_cell.length_a   1.000
_cell.length_b   1.000
_cell.length_c   1.000
_cell.angle_alpha   90.00
_cell.angle_beta   90.00
_cell.angle_gamma   90.00
#
_symmetry.space_group_name_H-M   'P 1'
#
loop_
_entity.id
_entity.type
_entity.pdbx_description
1 polymer ?
#
loop_
_entity_poly.entity_id
_entity_poly.type
_entity_poly.pdbx_seq_one_letter_code
_entity_poly.pdbx_strand_id
1 'polypeptide(L)' 'MNPVIGLDIAKGESQGQAFLDKSKPYGKSFEIIHTREGLELFHHFLKDVEAKAGH' A
#
# COMPACT_ATOMS: atom_id res chain seq x y z
N MET A 1 -10.66 4.38 12.38
CA MET A 1 -9.81 3.17 12.57
C MET A 1 -8.40 3.50 12.09
N ASN A 2 -7.37 2.74 12.46
CA ASN A 2 -6.06 2.92 11.83
C ASN A 2 -6.12 2.47 10.36
N PRO A 3 -5.34 3.09 9.45
CA PRO A 3 -5.26 2.63 8.07
C PRO A 3 -4.74 1.19 8.03
N VAL A 4 -5.24 0.40 7.09
CA VAL A 4 -4.83 -0.99 6.88
C VAL A 4 -4.49 -1.24 5.42
N ILE A 5 -3.52 -2.12 5.19
CA ILE A 5 -3.06 -2.50 3.86
C ILE A 5 -3.11 -4.02 3.75
N GLY A 6 -3.91 -4.51 2.81
CA GLY A 6 -3.90 -5.91 2.42
C GLY A 6 -2.82 -6.12 1.36
N LEU A 7 -1.97 -7.12 1.55
CA LEU A 7 -0.94 -7.54 0.60
C LEU A 7 -1.06 -9.04 0.32
N ASP A 8 -1.12 -9.39 -0.95
CA ASP A 8 -0.86 -10.72 -1.48
C ASP A 8 0.59 -10.76 -1.98
N ILE A 9 1.34 -11.78 -1.56
CA ILE A 9 2.80 -11.83 -1.77
C ILE A 9 3.14 -13.09 -2.56
N ALA A 10 3.67 -12.89 -3.76
CA ALA A 10 4.23 -13.93 -4.60
C ALA A 10 5.75 -13.77 -4.74
N LYS A 11 6.40 -14.69 -5.46
CA LYS A 11 7.83 -14.57 -5.74
C LYS A 11 8.05 -13.51 -6.82
N GLY A 12 8.70 -12.42 -6.46
CA GLY A 12 9.10 -11.36 -7.40
C GLY A 12 8.10 -10.21 -7.51
N GLU A 13 6.87 -10.39 -7.02
CA GLU A 13 5.85 -9.36 -7.00
C GLU A 13 4.88 -9.50 -5.82
N SER A 14 4.25 -8.39 -5.46
CA SER A 14 3.13 -8.35 -4.53
C SER A 14 2.02 -7.49 -5.08
N GLN A 15 0.78 -7.84 -4.80
CA GLN A 15 -0.37 -6.99 -5.10
C GLN A 15 -1.09 -6.61 -3.82
N GLY A 16 -1.73 -5.45 -3.80
CA GLY A 16 -2.36 -4.99 -2.57
C GLY A 16 -3.38 -3.89 -2.74
N GLN A 17 -4.06 -3.58 -1.64
CA GLN A 17 -5.03 -2.50 -1.54
C GLN A 17 -4.93 -1.88 -0.14
N ALA A 18 -4.87 -0.54 -0.10
CA ALA A 18 -4.93 0.22 1.13
C ALA A 18 -6.36 0.66 1.45
N PHE A 19 -6.68 0.80 2.73
CA PHE A 19 -7.94 1.32 3.24
C PHE A 19 -7.64 2.35 4.34
N LEU A 20 -8.20 3.56 4.22
CA LEU A 20 -8.01 4.61 5.21
C LEU A 20 -8.92 4.42 6.44
N ASP A 21 -10.11 3.85 6.22
CA ASP A 21 -11.05 3.47 7.28
C ASP A 21 -11.92 2.29 6.77
N LYS A 22 -12.83 1.79 7.62
CA LYS A 22 -13.75 0.71 7.31
C LYS A 22 -14.52 1.01 6.03
N SER A 23 -14.38 0.13 5.05
CA SER A 23 -15.01 0.24 3.73
C SER A 23 -14.62 1.50 2.94
N LYS A 24 -13.52 2.16 3.28
CA LYS A 24 -12.98 3.34 2.56
C LYS A 24 -11.64 2.98 1.89
N PRO A 25 -11.66 2.38 0.70
CA PRO A 25 -10.44 2.07 -0.04
C PRO A 25 -9.69 3.35 -0.43
N TYR A 26 -8.36 3.28 -0.40
CA TYR A 26 -7.47 4.32 -0.86
C TYR A 26 -6.97 4.00 -2.27
N GLY A 27 -7.37 4.81 -3.25
CA GLY A 27 -6.99 4.59 -4.64
C GLY A 27 -7.50 3.26 -5.21
N LYS A 28 -6.72 2.68 -6.12
CA LYS A 28 -6.95 1.34 -6.71
C LYS A 28 -5.98 0.33 -6.11
N SER A 29 -6.15 -0.94 -6.47
CA SER A 29 -5.16 -1.96 -6.22
C SER A 29 -3.82 -1.57 -6.86
N PHE A 30 -2.74 -1.88 -6.17
CA PHE A 30 -1.38 -1.59 -6.62
C PHE A 30 -0.57 -2.89 -6.73
N GLU A 31 0.50 -2.82 -7.50
CA GLU A 31 1.49 -3.88 -7.66
C GLU A 31 2.86 -3.37 -7.24
N ILE A 32 3.63 -4.24 -6.58
CA ILE A 32 4.99 -3.99 -6.13
C ILE A 32 5.86 -5.05 -6.79
N ILE A 33 6.75 -4.64 -7.68
CA ILE A 33 7.83 -5.52 -8.13
C ILE A 33 8.90 -5.56 -7.04
N HIS A 34 9.39 -6.75 -6.68
CA HIS A 34 10.38 -6.94 -5.61
C HIS A 34 11.80 -6.54 -6.04
N THR A 35 11.94 -5.36 -6.65
CA THR A 35 13.21 -4.68 -6.89
C THR A 35 13.43 -3.57 -5.85
N ARG A 36 14.62 -3.01 -5.79
CA ARG A 36 14.90 -1.89 -4.87
C ARG A 36 14.04 -0.67 -5.21
N GLU A 37 13.86 -0.40 -6.50
CA GLU A 37 13.04 0.70 -6.99
C GLU A 37 11.55 0.46 -6.67
N GLY A 38 11.07 -0.77 -6.83
CA GLY A 38 9.69 -1.13 -6.50
C GLY A 38 9.39 -1.03 -5.00
N LEU A 39 10.32 -1.46 -4.14
CA LEU A 39 10.19 -1.30 -2.69
C LEU A 39 10.29 0.17 -2.24
N GLU A 40 11.10 0.99 -2.91
CA GLU A 40 11.16 2.44 -2.66
C GLU A 40 9.83 3.13 -3.03
N LEU A 41 9.24 2.75 -4.17
CA LEU A 41 7.91 3.22 -4.56
C LEU A 41 6.84 2.79 -3.55
N PHE A 42 6.92 1.55 -3.07
CA PHE A 42 6.02 1.06 -2.03
C PHE A 42 6.17 1.85 -0.73
N HIS A 43 7.40 2.14 -0.30
CA HIS A 43 7.66 2.98 0.88
C HIS A 43 7.08 4.40 0.75
N HIS A 44 7.23 5.03 -0.43
CA HIS A 44 6.59 6.32 -0.70
C HIS A 44 5.05 6.22 -0.64
N PHE A 45 4.47 5.14 -1.15
CA PHE A 45 3.03 4.90 -1.05
C PHE A 45 2.58 4.77 0.41
N LEU A 46 3.32 4.05 1.26
CA LEU A 46 3.01 3.93 2.69
C LEU A 46 2.97 5.30 3.38
N LYS A 47 3.96 6.15 3.13
CA LYS A 47 4.01 7.51 3.68
C LYS A 47 2.83 8.38 3.24
N ASP A 48 2.39 8.24 1.99
CA ASP A 48 1.22 8.95 1.49
C ASP A 48 -0.07 8.45 2.19
N VAL A 49 -0.21 7.13 2.40
CA VAL A 49 -1.33 6.56 3.17
C VAL A 49 -1.34 7.09 4.61
N GLU A 50 -0.20 7.12 5.29
CA GLU A 50 -0.06 7.68 6.64
C GLU A 50 -0.48 9.16 6.68
N ALA A 51 0.09 9.97 5.77
CA ALA A 51 -0.22 11.41 5.70
C ALA A 51 -1.71 11.68 5.41
N LYS A 52 -2.35 10.86 4.56
CA LYS A 52 -3.79 10.98 4.24
C LYS A 52 -4.69 10.50 5.37
N ALA A 53 -4.25 9.53 6.16
CA ALA A 53 -4.94 9.07 7.35
C ALA A 53 -4.78 10.04 8.53
N GLY A 54 -3.81 10.96 8.46
CA GLY A 54 -3.52 11.95 9.50
C GLY A 54 -2.67 11.40 10.64
N HIS A 55 -1.79 10.44 10.34
CA HIS A 55 -0.85 9.82 11.27
C HIS A 55 0.60 10.23 10.98
#